data_AF-A0A9P6G1J1-F1
#
_entry.id   AF-A0A9P6G1J1-F1
#
_cell.length_a   1.000
_cell.length_b   1.000
_cell.length_c   1.000
_cell.angle_alpha   90.00
_cell.angle_beta   90.00
_cell.angle_gamma   90.00
#
_symmetry.space_group_name_H-M   'P 1'
#
loop_
_entity.id
_entity.type
_entity.pdbx_description
1 polymer ?
#
loop_
_entity_poly.entity_id
_entity_poly.type
_entity_poly.pdbx_seq_one_letter_code
_entity_poly.pdbx_strand_id
1 'polypeptide(L)'
;MVAVYEATSGNADTSRQAAILDAPDTTYSLLYFDTQGICNPIRNLLSMGNATWKQLYPQDWENEDKLDKTSTPFEVTPVLYVHAKDGSETKVPKWIRIHEEHLRANGSNGHYVGDQVSLADLRSADMVDMILRFPMAGETISQETAPGLLKVKAAVDTHPAIVQWRDSELFKSLRPSRAHPPRPRAACAGLNDRKGNKQGP
;
A
#
# COMPACT_ATOMS: atom_id res chain seq x y z
N MET A 1 -25.07 10.12 7.93
CA MET A 1 -25.36 8.69 7.69
C MET A 1 -24.08 7.94 7.99
N VAL A 2 -24.03 7.15 9.07
CA VAL A 2 -22.83 6.43 9.49
C VAL A 2 -22.76 5.15 8.67
N ALA A 3 -21.75 5.01 7.82
CA ALA A 3 -21.48 3.75 7.14
C ALA A 3 -20.85 2.79 8.17
N VAL A 4 -21.60 1.77 8.54
CA VAL A 4 -21.10 0.64 9.34
C VAL A 4 -20.47 -0.33 8.36
N TYR A 5 -19.16 -0.57 8.48
CA TYR A 5 -18.43 -1.47 7.60
C TYR A 5 -18.25 -2.83 8.29
N GLU A 6 -18.75 -3.88 7.66
CA GLU A 6 -18.49 -5.25 8.12
C GLU A 6 -17.04 -5.65 7.83
N ALA A 7 -16.37 -6.20 8.83
CA ALA A 7 -15.03 -6.76 8.67
C ALA A 7 -15.13 -8.09 7.91
N THR A 8 -14.98 -8.08 6.59
CA THR A 8 -14.89 -9.31 5.80
C THR A 8 -13.46 -9.85 5.86
N SER A 9 -13.14 -10.60 6.92
CA SER A 9 -11.88 -11.34 7.10
C SER A 9 -12.01 -12.79 6.62
N GLY A 10 -12.40 -13.00 5.37
CA GLY A 10 -12.46 -14.32 4.75
C GLY A 10 -12.15 -14.21 3.26
N ASN A 11 -11.28 -15.09 2.76
CA ASN A 11 -10.84 -15.19 1.36
C ASN A 11 -11.91 -14.72 0.40
N ALA A 12 -11.80 -13.45 0.01
CA ALA A 12 -12.82 -12.82 -0.78
C ALA A 12 -12.82 -13.45 -2.17
N ASP A 13 -14.00 -13.81 -2.65
CA ASP A 13 -14.22 -14.34 -4.00
C ASP A 13 -13.55 -13.42 -5.03
N THR A 14 -12.40 -13.85 -5.53
CA THR A 14 -11.55 -13.10 -6.46
C THR A 14 -12.27 -12.83 -7.77
N SER A 15 -13.22 -13.68 -8.16
CA SER A 15 -14.04 -13.51 -9.36
C SER A 15 -15.04 -12.37 -9.19
N ARG A 16 -15.67 -12.28 -8.01
CA ARG A 16 -16.57 -11.17 -7.67
C ARG A 16 -15.84 -9.83 -7.62
N GLN A 17 -14.64 -9.79 -7.04
CA GLN A 17 -13.83 -8.56 -7.01
C GLN A 17 -13.39 -8.13 -8.40
N ALA A 18 -13.03 -9.07 -9.28
CA ALA A 18 -12.68 -8.77 -10.66
C ALA A 18 -13.86 -8.14 -11.41
N ALA A 19 -15.07 -8.68 -11.26
CA ALA A 19 -16.28 -8.12 -11.87
C ALA A 19 -16.56 -6.68 -11.41
N ILE A 20 -16.33 -6.37 -10.12
CA ILE A 20 -16.47 -5.00 -9.59
C ILE A 20 -15.45 -4.05 -10.23
N LEU A 21 -14.21 -4.51 -10.45
CA LEU A 21 -13.12 -3.70 -10.98
C LEU A 21 -13.26 -3.40 -12.48
N ASP A 22 -13.91 -4.29 -13.23
CA ASP A 22 -14.10 -4.17 -14.68
C ASP A 22 -15.43 -3.50 -15.04
N ALA A 23 -16.26 -3.15 -14.05
CA ALA A 23 -17.53 -2.48 -14.28
C ALA A 23 -17.32 -1.08 -14.91
N PRO A 24 -18.04 -0.74 -16.00
CA PRO A 24 -17.81 0.50 -16.75
C PRO A 24 -18.20 1.78 -15.98
N ASP A 25 -18.98 1.66 -14.91
CA ASP A 25 -19.48 2.75 -14.08
C ASP A 25 -18.96 2.71 -12.64
N THR A 26 -17.77 2.16 -12.48
CA THR A 26 -17.07 2.08 -11.19
C THR A 26 -16.79 3.47 -10.62
N THR A 27 -17.05 3.63 -9.31
CA THR A 27 -16.67 4.82 -8.55
C THR A 27 -15.71 4.47 -7.40
N TYR A 28 -15.00 5.45 -6.86
CA TYR A 28 -13.95 5.19 -5.88
C TYR A 28 -14.13 5.99 -4.59
N SER A 29 -13.69 5.43 -3.47
CA SER A 29 -13.52 6.18 -2.22
C SER A 29 -12.10 6.00 -1.69
N LEU A 30 -11.46 7.09 -1.29
CA LEU A 30 -10.08 7.09 -0.82
C LEU A 30 -10.04 7.44 0.66
N LEU A 31 -9.73 6.49 1.54
CA LEU A 31 -9.55 6.73 2.97
C LEU A 31 -8.10 7.11 3.26
N TYR A 32 -7.88 8.39 3.56
CA TYR A 32 -6.57 8.91 3.95
C TYR A 32 -6.69 10.25 4.69
N PHE A 33 -5.59 10.69 5.30
CA PHE A 33 -5.49 12.02 5.90
C PHE A 33 -5.59 13.14 4.86
N ASP A 34 -6.01 14.32 5.31
CA ASP A 34 -5.95 15.56 4.53
C ASP A 34 -4.51 16.11 4.44
N THR A 35 -3.62 15.28 3.91
CA THR A 35 -2.22 15.62 3.66
C THR A 35 -1.83 15.07 2.30
N GLN A 36 -0.92 15.74 1.59
CA GLN A 36 -0.44 15.27 0.28
C GLN A 36 0.21 13.88 0.42
N GLY A 37 1.24 13.77 1.26
CA GLY A 37 1.80 12.49 1.75
C GLY A 37 1.99 11.40 0.70
N ILE A 38 1.91 10.14 1.15
CA ILE A 38 2.02 8.95 0.27
C ILE A 38 0.78 8.74 -0.62
N CYS A 39 -0.29 9.50 -0.40
CA CYS A 39 -1.55 9.37 -1.13
C CYS A 39 -1.64 10.30 -2.36
N ASN A 40 -0.76 11.30 -2.47
CA ASN A 40 -0.74 12.23 -3.59
C ASN A 40 -0.70 11.54 -4.97
N PRO A 41 0.10 10.48 -5.18
CA PRO A 41 0.10 9.77 -6.45
C PRO A 41 -1.26 9.14 -6.79
N ILE A 42 -1.99 8.62 -5.79
CA ILE A 42 -3.31 8.00 -5.99
C ILE A 42 -4.32 9.08 -6.41
N ARG A 43 -4.32 10.24 -5.75
CA ARG A 43 -5.18 11.38 -6.12
C ARG A 43 -4.90 11.85 -7.54
N ASN A 44 -3.62 12.01 -7.90
CA ASN A 44 -3.22 12.38 -9.25
C ASN A 44 -3.73 11.39 -10.29
N LEU A 45 -3.58 10.08 -10.05
CA LEU A 45 -4.07 9.03 -10.96
C LEU A 45 -5.58 9.08 -11.14
N LEU A 46 -6.35 9.18 -10.05
CA LEU A 46 -7.81 9.26 -10.10
C LEU A 46 -8.27 10.51 -10.86
N SER A 47 -7.65 11.66 -10.61
CA SER A 47 -7.94 12.91 -11.30
C SER A 47 -7.57 12.87 -12.80
N MET A 48 -6.38 12.37 -13.14
CA MET A 48 -5.94 12.26 -14.54
C MET A 48 -6.81 11.30 -15.35
N GLY A 49 -7.32 10.24 -14.72
CA GLY A 49 -8.25 9.30 -15.34
C GLY A 49 -9.69 9.79 -15.44
N ASN A 50 -10.00 11.02 -15.01
CA ASN A 50 -11.36 11.55 -14.87
C ASN A 50 -12.29 10.60 -14.07
N ALA A 51 -11.73 9.89 -13.09
CA ALA A 51 -12.48 8.95 -12.29
C ALA A 51 -13.48 9.69 -11.38
N THR A 52 -14.65 9.08 -11.12
CA THR A 52 -15.59 9.60 -10.12
C THR A 52 -15.19 9.08 -8.75
N TRP A 53 -14.73 9.95 -7.85
CA TRP A 53 -14.26 9.54 -6.53
C TRP A 53 -14.54 10.54 -5.41
N LYS A 54 -14.54 10.06 -4.17
CA LYS A 54 -14.65 10.88 -2.95
C LYS A 54 -13.52 10.60 -1.96
N GLN A 55 -13.08 11.63 -1.24
CA GLN A 55 -12.15 11.49 -0.12
C GLN A 55 -12.92 11.13 1.15
N LEU A 56 -12.46 10.09 1.84
CA LEU A 56 -12.87 9.71 3.18
C LEU A 56 -11.75 10.07 4.14
N TYR A 57 -12.12 10.51 5.34
CA TYR A 57 -11.18 10.85 6.41
C TYR A 57 -11.38 9.91 7.58
N PRO A 58 -10.31 9.32 8.13
CA PRO A 58 -10.42 8.56 9.36
C PRO A 58 -11.03 9.44 10.45
N GLN A 59 -12.04 8.95 11.15
CA GLN A 59 -12.75 9.74 12.16
C GLN A 59 -12.05 9.70 13.51
N ASP A 60 -11.39 8.58 13.80
CA ASP A 60 -10.71 8.39 15.07
C ASP A 60 -9.50 7.48 14.92
N TRP A 61 -8.41 8.10 14.45
CA TRP A 61 -7.16 7.42 14.15
C TRP A 61 -6.26 7.23 15.39
N GLU A 62 -6.47 8.02 16.44
CA GLU A 62 -5.57 8.07 17.59
C GLU A 62 -5.94 7.08 18.69
N ASN A 63 -7.19 6.59 18.72
CA ASN A 63 -7.64 5.61 19.70
C ASN A 63 -7.35 4.17 19.27
N GLU A 64 -6.74 3.39 20.17
CA GLU A 64 -6.25 2.02 19.95
C GLU A 64 -7.40 0.98 19.76
N ASP A 65 -8.63 1.32 20.16
CA ASP A 65 -9.81 0.43 20.14
C ASP A 65 -10.69 0.54 18.86
N LYS A 66 -10.25 1.21 17.79
CA LYS A 66 -11.18 1.69 16.74
C LYS A 66 -11.15 0.93 15.40
N LEU A 67 -12.38 0.64 14.94
CA LEU A 67 -12.78 0.02 13.68
C LEU A 67 -12.07 0.56 12.43
N ASP A 68 -11.68 1.83 12.39
CA ASP A 68 -11.14 2.43 11.16
C ASP A 68 -9.80 1.81 10.76
N LYS A 69 -8.90 1.51 11.72
CA LYS A 69 -7.62 0.83 11.43
C LYS A 69 -7.81 -0.66 11.23
N THR A 70 -8.50 -1.32 12.16
CA THR A 70 -8.70 -2.79 12.09
C THR A 70 -9.57 -3.21 10.91
N SER A 71 -10.36 -2.29 10.33
CA SER A 71 -11.10 -2.54 9.09
C SER A 71 -10.27 -2.37 7.83
N THR A 72 -9.09 -1.73 7.85
CA THR A 72 -8.27 -1.60 6.65
C THR A 72 -7.44 -2.85 6.39
N PRO A 73 -7.15 -3.17 5.11
CA PRO A 73 -6.13 -4.17 4.81
C PRO A 73 -4.80 -3.71 5.42
N PHE A 74 -4.22 -4.55 6.28
CA PHE A 74 -2.94 -4.32 6.97
C PHE A 74 -2.93 -3.21 8.02
N GLU A 75 -4.08 -2.72 8.48
CA GLU A 75 -4.17 -1.68 9.51
C GLU A 75 -3.43 -0.37 9.17
N VAL A 76 -3.28 -0.09 7.87
CA VAL A 76 -2.64 1.11 7.32
C VAL A 76 -3.58 1.89 6.40
N THR A 77 -3.22 3.14 6.13
CA THR A 77 -3.80 3.97 5.06
C THR A 77 -2.65 4.51 4.19
N PRO A 78 -2.90 4.86 2.92
CA PRO A 78 -4.19 5.00 2.24
C PRO A 78 -4.87 3.68 1.92
N VAL A 79 -6.21 3.69 1.94
CA VAL A 79 -7.04 2.61 1.39
C VAL A 79 -7.89 3.15 0.25
N LEU A 80 -7.86 2.44 -0.87
CA LEU A 80 -8.76 2.68 -1.98
C LEU A 80 -9.89 1.65 -1.94
N TYR A 81 -11.12 2.14 -1.90
CA TYR A 81 -12.34 1.36 -2.05
C TYR A 81 -12.86 1.54 -3.48
N VAL A 82 -13.33 0.45 -4.06
CA VAL A 82 -13.91 0.39 -5.39
C VAL A 82 -15.36 -0.02 -5.27
N HIS A 83 -16.26 0.78 -5.86
CA HIS A 83 -17.70 0.61 -5.78
C HIS A 83 -18.25 0.28 -7.17
N ALA A 84 -18.92 -0.86 -7.31
CA ALA A 84 -19.72 -1.18 -8.48
C ALA A 84 -21.13 -0.57 -8.37
N LYS A 85 -21.83 -0.45 -9.50
CA LYS A 85 -23.19 0.10 -9.57
C LYS A 85 -24.21 -0.67 -8.75
N ASP A 86 -24.01 -1.97 -8.58
CA ASP A 86 -24.88 -2.85 -7.81
C ASP A 86 -24.71 -2.66 -6.28
N GLY A 87 -23.85 -1.74 -5.86
CA GLY A 87 -23.56 -1.44 -4.45
C GLY A 87 -22.52 -2.37 -3.83
N SER A 88 -21.95 -3.31 -4.59
CA SER A 88 -20.84 -4.12 -4.10
C SER A 88 -19.54 -3.32 -4.04
N GLU A 89 -18.78 -3.56 -2.97
CA GLU A 89 -17.53 -2.85 -2.68
C GLU A 89 -16.37 -3.85 -2.57
N THR A 90 -15.19 -3.44 -3.02
CA THR A 90 -13.95 -4.14 -2.70
C THR A 90 -12.83 -3.16 -2.34
N LYS A 91 -11.96 -3.59 -1.43
CA LYS A 91 -10.66 -2.93 -1.15
C LYS A 91 -9.69 -3.34 -2.24
N VAL A 92 -8.56 -2.66 -2.39
CA VAL A 92 -7.59 -2.96 -3.45
C VAL A 92 -6.46 -3.88 -2.91
N PRO A 93 -6.57 -5.22 -2.98
CA PRO A 93 -5.44 -6.14 -3.11
C PRO A 93 -4.93 -6.20 -4.57
N LYS A 94 -5.50 -5.37 -5.46
CA LYS A 94 -5.22 -5.26 -6.91
C LYS A 94 -3.75 -5.11 -7.25
N TRP A 95 -2.91 -4.61 -6.34
CA TRP A 95 -1.48 -4.46 -6.57
C TRP A 95 -0.84 -5.80 -6.94
N ILE A 96 -1.06 -6.84 -6.13
CA ILE A 96 -0.48 -8.17 -6.39
C ILE A 96 -1.01 -8.73 -7.71
N ARG A 97 -2.34 -8.71 -7.91
CA ARG A 97 -2.96 -9.22 -9.14
C ARG A 97 -2.45 -8.52 -10.41
N ILE A 98 -2.45 -7.19 -10.45
CA ILE A 98 -1.99 -6.42 -11.62
C ILE A 98 -0.52 -6.74 -11.90
N HIS A 99 0.29 -6.75 -10.86
CA HIS A 99 1.72 -7.01 -11.00
C HIS A 99 1.98 -8.44 -11.49
N GLU A 100 1.26 -9.44 -10.98
CA GLU A 100 1.31 -10.83 -11.46
C GLU A 100 0.83 -10.98 -12.90
N GLU A 101 -0.26 -10.32 -13.29
CA GLU A 101 -0.77 -10.33 -14.66
C GLU A 101 0.24 -9.72 -15.64
N HIS A 102 0.84 -8.59 -15.27
CA HIS A 102 1.86 -7.94 -16.10
C HIS A 102 3.11 -8.81 -16.23
N LEU A 103 3.60 -9.38 -15.12
CA LEU A 103 4.75 -10.27 -15.13
C LEU A 103 4.47 -11.53 -15.95
N ARG A 104 3.25 -12.09 -15.87
CA ARG A 104 2.83 -13.22 -16.71
C ARG A 104 2.80 -12.86 -18.19
N ALA A 105 2.29 -11.69 -18.54
CA ALA A 105 2.32 -11.20 -19.92
C ALA A 105 3.75 -11.02 -20.44
N ASN A 106 4.70 -10.68 -19.56
CA ASN A 106 6.13 -10.60 -19.88
C ASN A 106 6.87 -11.96 -19.73
N GLY A 107 6.14 -13.09 -19.77
CA GLY A 107 6.72 -14.44 -19.72
C GLY A 107 7.21 -14.91 -18.35
N SER A 108 6.87 -14.19 -17.28
CA SER A 108 7.25 -14.50 -15.89
C SER A 108 8.75 -14.74 -15.71
N ASN A 109 9.59 -13.99 -16.44
CA ASN A 109 11.04 -14.17 -16.42
C ASN A 109 11.72 -13.57 -15.17
N GLY A 110 10.97 -12.83 -14.34
CA GLY A 110 11.50 -12.15 -13.15
C GLY A 110 11.78 -10.66 -13.38
N HIS A 111 11.33 -10.11 -14.50
CA HIS A 111 11.50 -8.70 -14.85
C HIS A 111 10.19 -8.08 -15.34
N TYR A 112 9.96 -6.80 -15.04
CA TYR A 112 8.84 -6.04 -15.60
C TYR A 112 9.05 -5.69 -17.08
N VAL A 113 10.28 -5.42 -17.50
CA VAL A 113 10.59 -4.92 -18.85
C VAL A 113 11.76 -5.69 -19.43
N GLY A 114 11.52 -6.45 -20.50
CA GLY A 114 12.57 -7.26 -21.13
C GLY A 114 13.11 -8.32 -20.17
N ASP A 115 14.43 -8.49 -20.15
CA ASP A 115 15.18 -9.50 -19.38
C ASP A 115 16.23 -8.89 -18.44
N GLN A 116 16.10 -7.60 -18.12
CA GLN A 116 17.04 -6.88 -17.26
C GLN A 116 16.33 -6.22 -16.09
N VAL A 117 17.07 -6.03 -14.98
CA VAL A 117 16.57 -5.27 -13.84
C VAL A 117 16.33 -3.81 -14.25
N SER A 118 15.08 -3.38 -14.13
CA SER A 118 14.60 -2.04 -14.41
C SER A 118 14.19 -1.30 -13.14
N LEU A 119 13.87 -0.01 -13.28
CA LEU A 119 13.35 0.79 -12.15
C LEU A 119 12.02 0.22 -11.59
N ALA A 120 11.20 -0.40 -12.44
CA ALA A 120 9.95 -1.03 -12.01
C ALA A 120 10.20 -2.25 -11.12
N ASP A 121 11.27 -3.01 -11.40
CA ASP A 121 11.70 -4.15 -10.59
C ASP A 121 12.17 -3.70 -9.22
N LEU A 122 13.05 -2.68 -9.16
CA LEU A 122 13.53 -2.09 -7.91
C LEU A 122 12.37 -1.63 -7.02
N ARG A 123 11.45 -0.83 -7.59
CA ARG A 123 10.31 -0.30 -6.84
C ARG A 123 9.38 -1.40 -6.34
N SER A 124 9.16 -2.43 -7.15
CA SER A 124 8.29 -3.54 -6.78
C SER A 124 8.95 -4.43 -5.72
N ALA A 125 10.24 -4.72 -5.84
CA ALA A 125 10.99 -5.47 -4.83
C ALA A 125 11.00 -4.76 -3.46
N ASP A 126 11.21 -3.44 -3.43
CA ASP A 126 11.12 -2.64 -2.21
C ASP A 126 9.71 -2.68 -1.60
N MET A 127 8.66 -2.66 -2.43
CA MET A 127 7.27 -2.78 -1.99
C MET A 127 7.00 -4.16 -1.40
N VAL A 128 7.49 -5.23 -2.03
CA VAL A 128 7.43 -6.60 -1.50
C VAL A 128 8.12 -6.66 -0.14
N ASP A 129 9.34 -6.13 -0.01
CA ASP A 129 10.07 -6.08 1.26
C ASP A 129 9.33 -5.29 2.34
N MET A 130 8.65 -4.21 1.97
CA MET A 130 7.82 -3.44 2.90
C MET A 130 6.60 -4.24 3.35
N ILE A 131 5.91 -4.90 2.43
CA ILE A 131 4.71 -5.69 2.72
C ILE A 131 5.08 -6.89 3.61
N LEU A 132 6.14 -7.62 3.30
CA LEU A 132 6.60 -8.78 4.08
C LEU A 132 7.00 -8.47 5.53
N ARG A 133 7.14 -7.18 5.91
CA ARG A 133 7.36 -6.76 7.31
C ARG A 133 6.09 -6.79 8.16
N PHE A 134 4.91 -6.93 7.55
CA PHE A 134 3.64 -7.04 8.28
C PHE A 134 3.36 -8.51 8.63
N PRO A 135 2.94 -8.84 9.87
CA PRO A 135 2.73 -10.23 10.30
C PRO A 135 1.76 -11.04 9.41
N MET A 136 0.76 -10.38 8.84
CA MET A 136 -0.26 -11.00 7.98
C MET A 136 0.16 -11.12 6.50
N ALA A 137 1.34 -10.62 6.13
CA ALA A 137 1.73 -10.52 4.73
C ALA A 137 2.02 -11.87 4.05
N GLY A 138 2.37 -12.91 4.83
CA GLY A 138 2.64 -14.24 4.29
C GLY A 138 1.43 -14.89 3.61
N GLU A 139 0.21 -14.50 3.99
CA GLU A 139 -1.02 -14.95 3.32
C GLU A 139 -1.27 -14.19 2.00
N THR A 140 -0.65 -13.02 1.84
CA THR A 140 -0.90 -12.13 0.70
C THR A 140 0.22 -12.22 -0.36
N ILE A 141 1.49 -12.34 0.07
CA ILE A 141 2.65 -12.53 -0.81
C ILE A 141 3.31 -13.86 -0.45
N SER A 142 2.95 -14.89 -1.21
CA SER A 142 3.48 -16.25 -1.10
C SER A 142 3.79 -16.82 -2.48
N GLN A 143 4.36 -18.02 -2.54
CA GLN A 143 4.63 -18.70 -3.81
C GLN A 143 3.33 -19.03 -4.57
N GLU A 144 2.23 -19.21 -3.85
CA GLU A 144 0.91 -19.52 -4.42
C GLU A 144 0.18 -18.26 -4.90
N THR A 145 0.38 -17.13 -4.21
CA THR A 145 -0.40 -15.90 -4.43
C THR A 145 0.34 -14.85 -5.26
N ALA A 146 1.68 -14.83 -5.21
CA ALA A 146 2.52 -13.80 -5.83
C ALA A 146 3.88 -14.35 -6.36
N PRO A 147 3.91 -15.46 -7.14
CA PRO A 147 5.15 -16.08 -7.59
C PRO A 147 6.00 -15.18 -8.49
N GLY A 148 5.38 -14.39 -9.37
CA GLY A 148 6.09 -13.46 -10.26
C GLY A 148 6.80 -12.36 -9.46
N LEU A 149 6.10 -11.76 -8.50
CA LEU A 149 6.65 -10.73 -7.62
C LEU A 149 7.80 -11.25 -6.76
N LEU A 150 7.70 -12.48 -6.23
CA LEU A 150 8.80 -13.11 -5.52
C LEU A 150 10.01 -13.34 -6.43
N LYS A 151 9.78 -13.71 -7.70
CA LYS A 151 10.85 -13.86 -8.69
C LYS A 151 11.52 -12.52 -9.04
N VAL A 152 10.75 -11.45 -9.19
CA VAL A 152 11.29 -10.08 -9.36
C VAL A 152 12.15 -9.70 -8.17
N LYS A 153 11.65 -9.93 -6.95
CA LYS A 153 12.40 -9.67 -5.73
C LYS A 153 13.72 -10.44 -5.70
N ALA A 154 13.70 -11.73 -6.03
CA ALA A 154 14.92 -12.55 -6.09
C ALA A 154 15.92 -12.05 -7.16
N ALA A 155 15.44 -11.64 -8.33
CA ALA A 155 16.30 -11.08 -9.39
C ALA A 155 16.97 -9.76 -8.95
N VAL A 156 16.23 -8.89 -8.26
CA VAL A 156 16.76 -7.66 -7.66
C VAL A 156 17.76 -7.98 -6.55
N ASP A 157 17.42 -8.88 -5.63
CA ASP A 157 18.26 -9.19 -4.47
C ASP A 157 19.61 -9.83 -4.83
N THR A 158 19.68 -10.50 -5.98
CA THR A 158 20.89 -11.14 -6.49
C THR A 158 21.68 -10.28 -7.48
N HIS A 159 21.17 -9.09 -7.84
CA HIS A 159 21.84 -8.23 -8.81
C HIS A 159 23.18 -7.70 -8.25
N PRO A 160 24.33 -7.88 -8.94
CA PRO A 160 25.66 -7.60 -8.38
C PRO A 160 25.84 -6.18 -7.84
N ALA A 161 25.35 -5.17 -8.56
CA ALA A 161 25.45 -3.77 -8.11
C ALA A 161 24.61 -3.49 -6.85
N ILE A 162 23.51 -4.22 -6.66
CA ILE A 162 22.62 -4.06 -5.51
C ILE A 162 23.22 -4.75 -4.29
N VAL A 163 23.78 -5.95 -4.48
CA VAL A 163 24.56 -6.65 -3.46
C VAL A 163 25.74 -5.78 -3.01
N GLN A 164 26.55 -5.28 -3.95
CA GLN A 164 27.67 -4.39 -3.66
C GLN A 164 27.23 -3.12 -2.91
N TRP A 165 26.12 -2.49 -3.31
CA TRP A 165 25.56 -1.34 -2.60
C TRP A 165 25.14 -1.69 -1.18
N ARG A 166 24.43 -2.81 -0.97
CA ARG A 166 23.98 -3.28 0.34
C ARG A 166 25.15 -3.67 1.27
N ASP A 167 26.27 -4.09 0.68
CA ASP A 167 27.50 -4.37 1.42
C ASP A 167 28.31 -3.11 1.76
N SER A 168 27.96 -1.94 1.20
CA SER A 168 28.65 -0.69 1.48
C SER A 168 28.44 -0.22 2.93
N GLU A 169 29.47 0.44 3.48
CA GLU A 169 29.39 1.03 4.81
C GLU A 169 28.32 2.13 4.90
N LEU A 170 28.09 2.88 3.80
CA LEU A 170 27.03 3.86 3.75
C LEU A 170 25.67 3.18 3.94
N PHE A 171 25.35 2.13 3.18
CA PHE A 171 24.09 1.41 3.32
C PHE A 171 23.92 0.83 4.73
N LYS A 172 24.94 0.19 5.28
CA LYS A 172 24.93 -0.35 6.65
C LYS A 172 24.74 0.74 7.72
N SER A 173 25.22 1.95 7.48
CA SER A 173 25.04 3.10 8.38
C SER A 173 23.64 3.72 8.32
N LEU A 174 22.87 3.46 7.25
CA LEU A 174 21.48 3.89 7.16
C LEU A 174 20.68 3.10 8.19
N ARG A 175 20.20 3.79 9.24
CA ARG A 175 19.43 3.13 10.30
C ARG A 175 18.24 2.38 9.70
N PRO A 176 18.00 1.11 10.07
CA PRO A 176 16.69 0.52 9.81
C PRO A 176 15.67 1.38 10.54
N SER A 177 14.62 1.82 9.84
CA SER A 177 13.56 2.72 10.32
C SER A 177 12.79 2.22 11.58
N ARG A 178 13.23 1.17 12.26
CA ARG A 178 12.58 0.56 13.43
C ARG A 178 13.56 0.07 14.50
N ALA A 179 14.46 0.93 14.95
CA ALA A 179 14.93 0.86 16.33
C ALA A 179 14.42 2.12 17.04
N HIS A 180 13.15 2.09 17.44
CA HIS A 180 12.69 3.02 18.46
C HIS A 180 13.35 2.57 19.77
N PRO A 181 14.19 3.37 20.45
CA PRO A 181 14.29 3.20 21.88
C PRO A 181 12.88 3.31 22.47
N PRO A 182 12.54 2.59 23.56
CA PRO A 182 11.26 2.79 24.23
C PRO A 182 11.14 4.28 24.54
N ARG A 183 10.19 4.95 23.88
CA ARG A 183 9.89 6.34 24.23
C ARG A 183 9.45 6.30 25.70
N PRO A 184 10.03 7.12 26.60
CA PRO A 184 9.36 7.35 27.87
C PRO A 184 7.92 7.76 27.51
N ARG A 185 6.94 7.06 28.09
CA ARG A 185 5.52 7.47 27.97
C ARG A 185 5.49 8.96 28.25
N ALA A 186 5.09 9.74 27.26
CA ALA A 186 4.94 11.17 27.43
C ALA A 186 3.83 11.38 28.45
N ALA A 187 4.20 11.46 29.72
CA ALA A 187 3.36 12.06 30.72
C ALA A 187 3.18 13.52 30.32
N CYS A 188 1.96 13.87 29.93
CA CYS A 188 1.44 15.22 29.89
C CYS A 188 2.19 16.22 29.00
N ALA A 189 1.90 16.22 27.69
CA ALA A 189 2.06 17.40 26.86
C ALA A 189 0.76 17.62 26.07
N GLY A 190 0.07 18.74 26.34
CA GLY A 190 -1.16 19.10 25.64
C GLY A 190 -0.87 19.50 24.19
N LEU A 191 -1.65 18.97 23.26
CA LEU A 191 -1.67 19.37 21.85
C LEU A 191 -2.01 20.88 21.76
N ASN A 192 -1.00 21.76 21.65
CA ASN A 192 -1.03 23.11 21.01
C ASN A 192 0.20 24.02 21.30
N ASP A 193 1.35 23.48 21.67
CA ASP A 193 2.53 24.25 22.09
C ASP A 193 3.60 24.47 21.00
N ARG A 194 3.29 24.25 19.72
CA ARG A 194 4.19 24.69 18.63
C ARG A 194 4.05 26.19 18.37
N LYS A 195 4.82 27.00 19.13
CA LYS A 195 5.19 28.36 18.72
C LYS A 195 5.91 28.29 17.37
N GLY A 196 5.33 28.86 16.31
CA GLY A 196 6.05 29.04 15.06
C GLY A 196 5.25 29.08 13.76
N ASN A 197 3.94 28.82 13.75
CA ASN A 197 3.16 28.92 12.51
C ASN A 197 2.80 30.39 12.22
N LYS A 198 3.76 31.11 11.63
CA LYS A 198 3.48 32.39 10.98
C LYS A 198 2.69 32.10 9.69
N GLN A 199 1.53 32.72 9.56
CA GLN A 199 0.83 32.81 8.28
C GLN A 199 1.71 33.64 7.33
N GLY A 200 2.09 33.06 6.19
CA GLY A 200 2.71 33.77 5.08
C GLY A 200 1.65 34.55 4.28
N PRO A 201 2.07 35.52 3.46
CA PRO A 201 1.19 36.49 2.78
C PRO A 201 0.15 35.82 1.87
#